data_AF-A0A2Z7B1A7-F1
#
_entry.id   AF-A0A2Z7B1A7-F1
#
_cell.length_a   1.000
_cell.length_b   1.000
_cell.length_c   1.000
_cell.angle_alpha   90.00
_cell.angle_beta   90.00
_cell.angle_gamma   90.00
#
_symmetry.space_group_name_H-M   'P 1'
#
loop_
_entity.id
_entity.type
_entity.pdbx_description
1 polymer ?
#
loop_
_entity_poly.entity_id
_entity_poly.type
_entity_poly.pdbx_seq_one_letter_code
_entity_poly.pdbx_strand_id
1 'polypeptide(L)'
;MFIKIKTCATAKEIWEKLVQICEGNDETKENKLTVAQQKYEVIKMKDGETMAEFDERFSAVVIELNSLGKEYSNRELVLNVMRALPKEWDVKTMAM
;
A
#
# COMPACT_ATOMS: atom_id res chain seq x y z
N MET A 1 -26.31 -5.97 4.19
CA MET A 1 -26.39 -4.75 3.35
C MET A 1 -27.83 -4.22 3.20
N PHE A 2 -28.85 -5.07 3.04
CA PHE A 2 -30.26 -4.64 2.84
C PHE A 2 -31.02 -4.10 4.08
N ILE A 3 -30.52 -4.29 5.31
CA ILE A 3 -31.28 -3.94 6.53
C ILE A 3 -31.23 -2.44 6.88
N LYS A 4 -30.23 -1.68 6.39
CA LYS A 4 -30.08 -0.24 6.69
C LYS A 4 -30.92 0.69 5.78
N ILE A 5 -31.56 0.14 4.75
CA ILE A 5 -32.34 0.90 3.75
C ILE A 5 -33.83 0.95 4.13
N LYS A 6 -34.29 0.07 5.04
CA LYS A 6 -35.72 -0.06 5.39
C LYS A 6 -36.29 1.13 6.19
N THR A 7 -35.45 2.07 6.63
CA THR A 7 -35.86 3.27 7.38
C THR A 7 -35.83 4.56 6.55
N CYS A 8 -35.41 4.52 5.29
CA CYS A 8 -35.41 5.69 4.41
C CYS A 8 -36.75 5.77 3.68
N ALA A 9 -37.47 6.88 3.80
CA ALA A 9 -38.82 7.04 3.26
C ALA A 9 -38.83 7.57 1.82
N THR A 10 -37.70 8.12 1.36
CA THR A 10 -37.60 8.74 0.04
C THR A 10 -36.41 8.21 -0.77
N ALA A 11 -36.56 8.20 -2.10
CA ALA A 11 -35.48 7.83 -3.02
C ALA A 11 -34.23 8.70 -2.85
N LYS A 12 -34.40 9.96 -2.43
CA LYS A 12 -33.32 10.90 -2.14
C LYS A 12 -32.43 10.43 -0.98
N GLU A 13 -33.02 10.02 0.14
CA GLU A 13 -32.26 9.53 1.31
C GLU A 13 -31.54 8.21 1.03
N ILE A 14 -32.12 7.36 0.17
CA ILE A 14 -31.46 6.11 -0.27
C ILE A 14 -30.24 6.46 -1.12
N TRP A 15 -30.38 7.41 -2.06
CA TRP A 15 -29.28 7.87 -2.89
C TRP A 15 -28.17 8.53 -2.08
N GLU A 16 -28.50 9.45 -1.16
CA GLU A 16 -27.53 10.11 -0.29
C GLU A 16 -26.75 9.10 0.57
N LYS A 17 -27.42 8.08 1.13
CA LYS A 17 -26.73 7.02 1.87
C LYS A 17 -25.83 6.16 0.98
N LEU A 18 -26.25 5.86 -0.26
CA LEU A 18 -25.42 5.11 -1.19
C LEU A 18 -24.16 5.90 -1.57
N VAL A 19 -24.32 7.19 -1.88
CA VAL A 19 -23.21 8.11 -2.17
C VAL A 19 -22.25 8.18 -0.99
N GLN A 20 -22.75 8.39 0.23
CA GLN A 20 -21.91 8.46 1.43
C GLN A 20 -21.15 7.15 1.70
N ILE A 21 -21.75 5.99 1.45
CA ILE A 21 -21.08 4.69 1.61
C ILE A 21 -20.01 4.52 0.53
N CYS A 22 -20.27 4.92 -0.71
CA CYS A 22 -19.31 4.86 -1.80
C CYS A 22 -18.14 5.83 -1.58
N GLU A 23 -18.43 7.10 -1.29
CA GLU A 23 -17.42 8.13 -0.99
C GLU A 23 -16.57 7.76 0.23
N GLY A 24 -17.19 7.28 1.32
CA GLY A 24 -16.45 6.82 2.50
C GLY A 24 -15.60 5.56 2.23
N ASN A 25 -16.03 4.70 1.31
CA ASN A 25 -15.23 3.55 0.87
C ASN A 25 -14.05 3.98 -0.01
N ASP A 26 -14.25 4.97 -0.87
CA ASP A 26 -13.21 5.53 -1.73
C ASP A 26 -12.19 6.34 -0.91
N GLU A 27 -12.63 7.18 0.02
CA GLU A 27 -11.75 7.87 0.99
C GLU A 27 -10.95 6.87 1.83
N THR A 28 -11.58 5.77 2.25
CA THR A 28 -10.88 4.70 2.98
C THR A 28 -9.83 4.00 2.10
N LYS A 29 -10.10 3.81 0.81
CA LYS A 29 -9.14 3.23 -0.13
C LYS A 29 -7.97 4.19 -0.41
N GLU A 30 -8.26 5.46 -0.66
CA GLU A 30 -7.23 6.49 -0.88
C GLU A 30 -6.34 6.65 0.36
N ASN A 31 -6.91 6.64 1.56
CA ASN A 31 -6.14 6.66 2.80
C ASN A 31 -5.24 5.42 2.95
N LYS A 32 -5.76 4.22 2.64
CA LYS A 32 -4.95 2.99 2.65
C LYS A 32 -3.83 3.03 1.62
N LEU A 33 -4.11 3.53 0.42
CA LEU A 33 -3.11 3.69 -0.64
C LEU A 33 -2.00 4.65 -0.20
N THR A 34 -2.38 5.79 0.35
CA THR A 34 -1.44 6.79 0.90
C THR A 34 -0.53 6.17 1.96
N VAL A 35 -1.10 5.41 2.90
CA VAL A 35 -0.34 4.74 3.97
C VAL A 35 0.60 3.69 3.39
N ALA A 36 0.15 2.87 2.43
CA ALA A 36 0.97 1.85 1.79
C ALA A 36 2.14 2.48 0.99
N GLN A 37 1.90 3.60 0.31
CA GLN A 37 2.94 4.35 -0.39
C GLN A 37 3.98 4.91 0.58
N GLN A 38 3.55 5.50 1.69
CA GLN A 38 4.48 5.97 2.72
C GLN A 38 5.33 4.83 3.27
N LYS A 39 4.73 3.67 3.58
CA LYS A 39 5.48 2.47 4.00
C LYS A 39 6.54 2.07 2.97
N TYR A 40 6.18 2.10 1.67
CA TYR A 40 7.09 1.76 0.57
C TYR A 40 8.27 2.74 0.46
N GLU A 41 8.01 4.04 0.57
CA GLU A 41 9.03 5.09 0.46
C GLU A 41 10.00 5.10 1.66
N VAL A 42 9.50 4.83 2.86
CA VAL A 42 10.31 4.83 4.08
C VAL A 42 10.89 3.46 4.43
N ILE A 43 10.63 2.42 3.63
CA ILE A 43 11.11 1.08 3.93
C ILE A 43 12.64 1.06 3.91
N LYS A 44 13.22 0.53 4.99
CA LYS A 44 14.65 0.30 5.14
C LYS A 44 14.86 -1.04 5.80
N MET A 45 15.99 -1.65 5.47
CA MET A 45 16.49 -2.80 6.20
C MET A 45 16.80 -2.38 7.64
N LYS A 46 16.34 -3.16 8.60
CA LYS A 46 16.57 -2.88 10.02
C LYS A 46 17.94 -3.44 10.45
N ASP A 47 18.51 -2.88 11.51
CA ASP A 47 19.73 -3.43 12.11
C ASP A 47 19.48 -4.86 12.60
N GLY A 48 20.31 -5.80 12.15
CA GLY A 48 20.19 -7.23 12.50
C GLY A 48 19.10 -8.00 11.74
N GLU A 49 18.36 -7.35 10.84
CA GLU A 49 17.43 -8.03 9.93
C GLU A 49 18.21 -8.79 8.85
N THR A 50 17.74 -9.98 8.50
CA THR A 50 18.29 -10.75 7.38
C THR A 50 17.71 -10.26 6.05
N MET A 51 18.42 -10.51 4.94
CA MET A 51 17.92 -10.16 3.61
C MET A 51 16.57 -10.82 3.31
N ALA A 52 16.35 -12.06 3.77
CA ALA A 52 15.09 -12.77 3.56
C ALA A 52 13.92 -12.12 4.31
N GLU A 53 14.13 -11.70 5.55
CA GLU A 53 13.10 -10.98 6.34
C GLU A 53 12.80 -9.61 5.71
N PHE A 54 13.82 -8.90 5.23
CA PHE A 54 13.62 -7.65 4.50
C PHE A 54 12.81 -7.86 3.21
N ASP A 55 13.16 -8.88 2.41
CA ASP A 55 12.47 -9.21 1.16
C ASP A 55 10.99 -9.59 1.40
N GLU A 56 10.70 -10.34 2.46
CA GLU A 56 9.33 -10.67 2.84
C GLU A 56 8.52 -9.40 3.18
N ARG A 57 9.08 -8.49 3.99
CA ARG A 57 8.42 -7.22 4.32
C ARG A 57 8.23 -6.33 3.10
N PHE A 58 9.24 -6.24 2.24
CA PHE A 58 9.19 -5.45 1.01
C PHE A 58 8.11 -6.00 0.06
N SER A 59 8.11 -7.32 -0.15
CA SER A 59 7.11 -8.02 -0.97
C SER A 59 5.70 -7.82 -0.43
N ALA A 60 5.50 -7.89 0.89
CA ALA A 60 4.20 -7.63 1.50
C ALA A 60 3.66 -6.21 1.21
N VAL A 61 4.54 -5.20 1.25
CA VAL A 61 4.17 -3.81 0.91
C VAL A 61 3.85 -3.66 -0.58
N VAL A 62 4.62 -4.30 -1.47
CA VAL A 62 4.35 -4.29 -2.92
C VAL A 62 3.03 -5.00 -3.25
N ILE A 63 2.72 -6.12 -2.59
CA ILE A 63 1.44 -6.83 -2.74
C ILE A 63 0.29 -5.96 -2.24
N GLU A 64 0.44 -5.28 -1.10
CA GLU A 64 -0.55 -4.33 -0.55
C GLU A 64 -0.83 -3.22 -1.58
N LEU A 65 0.22 -2.60 -2.15
CA LEU A 65 0.10 -1.57 -3.17
C LEU A 65 -0.57 -2.05 -4.47
N ASN A 66 -0.19 -3.22 -4.98
CA ASN A 66 -0.82 -3.82 -6.15
C ASN A 66 -2.32 -4.08 -5.91
N SER A 67 -2.69 -4.55 -4.71
CA SER A 67 -4.09 -4.78 -4.34
C SER A 67 -4.93 -3.49 -4.29
N LEU A 68 -4.27 -2.34 -4.09
CA LEU A 68 -4.85 -1.00 -4.07
C LEU A 68 -4.77 -0.32 -5.46
N GLY A 69 -4.31 -1.03 -6.50
CA GLY A 69 -4.24 -0.54 -7.87
C GLY A 69 -3.00 0.29 -8.20
N LYS A 70 -1.97 0.26 -7.34
CA LYS A 70 -0.69 0.95 -7.56
C LYS A 70 0.42 -0.06 -7.85
N GLU A 71 0.81 -0.14 -9.11
CA GLU A 71 1.90 -0.99 -9.56
C GLU A 71 3.19 -0.18 -9.74
N TYR A 72 4.33 -0.81 -9.48
CA TYR A 72 5.67 -0.28 -9.71
C TYR A 72 6.40 -1.14 -10.73
N SER A 73 7.15 -0.52 -11.62
CA SER A 73 8.01 -1.26 -12.56
C SER A 73 9.15 -1.96 -11.82
N ASN A 74 9.67 -3.04 -12.41
CA ASN A 74 10.84 -3.74 -11.86
C ASN A 74 12.02 -2.78 -11.59
N ARG A 75 12.20 -1.76 -12.43
CA ARG A 75 13.25 -0.75 -12.24
C ARG A 75 13.00 0.07 -10.97
N GLU A 76 11.77 0.49 -10.71
CA GLU A 76 11.41 1.26 -9.52
C GLU A 76 11.57 0.42 -8.24
N LEU A 77 11.16 -0.85 -8.29
CA LEU A 77 11.32 -1.79 -7.19
C LEU A 77 12.80 -2.00 -6.84
N VAL A 78 13.65 -2.26 -7.84
CA VAL A 78 15.10 -2.42 -7.65
C VAL A 78 15.74 -1.16 -7.07
N LEU A 79 15.38 0.02 -7.58
CA LEU A 79 15.89 1.28 -7.05
C LEU A 79 15.46 1.51 -5.59
N ASN A 80 14.24 1.11 -5.22
CA ASN A 80 13.79 1.24 -3.84
C ASN A 80 14.54 0.29 -2.91
N VAL A 81 14.74 -0.97 -3.32
CA VAL A 81 15.57 -1.94 -2.58
C VAL A 81 16.99 -1.40 -2.40
N MET A 82 17.63 -0.90 -3.46
CA MET A 82 18.97 -0.32 -3.36
C MET A 82 19.05 0.84 -2.34
N ARG A 83 18.03 1.71 -2.27
CA ARG A 83 17.98 2.80 -1.28
C ARG A 83 17.68 2.32 0.14
N ALA A 84 16.98 1.20 0.27
CA ALA A 84 16.54 0.63 1.53
C ALA A 84 17.64 -0.21 2.21
N LEU A 85 18.60 -0.72 1.43
CA LEU A 85 19.71 -1.51 1.94
C LEU A 85 20.76 -0.64 2.65
N PRO A 86 21.47 -1.19 3.66
CA PRO A 86 22.57 -0.50 4.31
C PRO A 86 23.76 -0.35 3.34
N LYS A 87 24.58 0.70 3.54
CA LYS A 87 25.77 0.98 2.71
C LYS A 87 26.77 -0.19 2.62
N GLU A 88 26.76 -1.08 3.60
CA GLU A 88 27.59 -2.29 3.63
C GLU A 88 27.25 -3.25 2.47
N TRP A 89 26.00 -3.23 2.00
CA TRP A 89 25.53 -4.05 0.89
C TRP A 89 25.78 -3.39 -0.48
N ASP A 90 25.93 -2.06 -0.55
CA ASP A 90 26.27 -1.34 -1.80
C ASP A 90 27.61 -1.83 -2.38
N VAL A 91 28.59 -2.11 -1.52
CA VAL A 91 29.92 -2.59 -1.95
C VAL A 91 29.82 -3.99 -2.60
N LYS A 92 28.85 -4.80 -2.16
CA LYS A 92 28.68 -6.18 -2.63
C LYS A 92 27.89 -6.26 -3.94
N THR A 93 26.99 -5.30 -4.19
CA THR A 93 26.22 -5.21 -5.44
C THR A 93 27.03 -4.57 -6.58
N MET A 94 28.01 -3.70 -6.28
CA MET A 94 28.92 -3.12 -7.27
C MET A 94 30.05 -4.07 -7.71
N ALA A 95 30.30 -5.16 -6.97
CA ALA A 95 31.38 -6.11 -7.25
C ALA A 95 30.95 -7.33 -8.09
N MET A 96 29.72 -7.35 -8.61
CA MET A 96 29.20 -8.42 -9.50
C MET A 96 29.00 -7.92 -10.93
#